data_AF-A0A851TR19-F1
#
_entry.id   AF-A0A851TR19-F1
#
_cell.length_a   1.000
_cell.length_b   1.000
_cell.length_c   1.000
_cell.angle_alpha   90.00
_cell.angle_beta   90.00
_cell.angle_gamma   90.00
#
_symmetry.space_group_name_H-M   'P 1'
#
loop_
_entity.id
_entity.type
_entity.pdbx_description
1 polymer ?
#
loop_
_entity_poly.entity_id
_entity_poly.type
_entity_poly.pdbx_seq_one_letter_code
_entity_poly.pdbx_strand_id
1 'polypeptide(L)'
;LHPHRLLVGAPWDGPAGDHRGDIYKCLVGPPNSTCTKVNLGKGPQGGREGPGGVLGTQAVACAPLWSQECGTSVFSTGVCTRVDGDLRPVETLAPTAQRCSTYMDIVIVLDGSNSIYPWYEVQNFLSNVLSKFFIGPGQIQVGVLQYGERAVHEWTLGQFGSAREVVEAARNISRQEGRETRTALAIRQA
;
A
#
# COMPACT_ATOMS: atom_id res chain seq x y z
N LEU A 1 -44.65 -17.33 -9.77
CA LEU A 1 -43.71 -17.86 -8.76
C LEU A 1 -42.29 -17.65 -9.26
N HIS A 2 -41.52 -16.74 -8.67
CA HIS A 2 -40.11 -16.59 -9.03
C HIS A 2 -39.29 -17.65 -8.29
N PRO A 3 -38.35 -18.36 -8.95
CA PRO A 3 -37.51 -19.34 -8.29
C PRO A 3 -36.71 -18.66 -7.18
N HIS A 4 -36.77 -19.22 -5.97
CA HIS A 4 -35.92 -18.78 -4.87
C HIS A 4 -34.47 -19.08 -5.21
N ARG A 5 -33.59 -18.09 -5.03
CA ARG A 5 -32.17 -18.20 -5.35
C ARG A 5 -31.36 -17.92 -4.09
N LEU A 6 -30.36 -18.77 -3.85
CA LEU A 6 -29.38 -18.61 -2.78
C LEU A 6 -28.10 -18.03 -3.36
N LEU A 7 -27.55 -17.05 -2.66
CA LEU A 7 -26.23 -16.50 -2.95
C LEU A 7 -25.20 -17.14 -2.02
N VAL A 8 -24.10 -17.63 -2.59
CA VAL A 8 -23.01 -18.25 -1.83
C VAL A 8 -21.71 -17.53 -2.18
N GLY A 9 -21.05 -16.94 -1.19
CA GLY A 9 -19.68 -16.44 -1.36
C GLY A 9 -18.69 -17.59 -1.24
N ALA A 10 -17.71 -17.63 -2.15
CA ALA A 10 -16.60 -18.58 -2.14
C ALA A 10 -15.29 -17.79 -2.12
N PRO A 11 -14.84 -17.31 -0.94
CA PRO A 11 -13.75 -16.35 -0.82
C PRO A 11 -12.39 -16.85 -1.35
N TRP A 12 -12.20 -18.18 -1.41
CA TRP A 12 -10.94 -18.81 -1.83
C TRP A 12 -10.97 -19.42 -3.24
N ASP A 13 -12.10 -19.29 -3.95
CA ASP A 13 -12.24 -19.80 -5.31
C ASP A 13 -11.37 -19.00 -6.29
N GLY A 14 -10.74 -19.68 -7.25
CA GLY A 14 -9.82 -19.06 -8.20
C GLY A 14 -8.63 -19.95 -8.59
N PRO A 15 -7.92 -19.64 -9.68
CA PRO A 15 -6.72 -20.37 -10.08
C PRO A 15 -5.58 -20.19 -9.07
N ALA A 16 -4.63 -21.13 -9.08
CA ALA A 16 -3.49 -21.11 -8.17
C ALA A 16 -2.70 -19.79 -8.29
N GLY A 17 -2.59 -19.05 -7.18
CA GLY A 17 -1.93 -17.73 -7.13
C GLY A 17 -2.85 -16.53 -7.38
N ASP A 18 -4.13 -16.76 -7.70
CA ASP A 18 -5.15 -15.74 -7.95
C ASP A 18 -6.48 -16.13 -7.26
N HIS A 19 -6.44 -16.17 -5.92
CA HIS A 19 -7.58 -16.51 -5.05
C HIS A 19 -8.48 -15.30 -4.78
N ARG A 20 -8.89 -14.61 -5.84
CA ARG A 20 -9.77 -13.43 -5.73
C ARG A 20 -11.16 -13.75 -5.19
N GLY A 21 -11.51 -15.03 -5.02
CA GLY A 21 -12.83 -15.46 -4.58
C GLY A 21 -13.93 -15.11 -5.58
N ASP A 22 -15.07 -15.75 -5.44
CA ASP A 22 -16.20 -15.49 -6.33
C ASP A 22 -17.55 -15.69 -5.65
N ILE A 23 -18.60 -15.24 -6.33
CA ILE A 23 -19.96 -15.42 -5.86
C ILE A 23 -20.69 -16.40 -6.77
N TYR A 24 -21.45 -17.29 -6.16
CA TYR A 24 -22.25 -18.31 -6.81
C TYR A 24 -23.74 -18.07 -6.58
N LYS A 25 -24.53 -18.31 -7.64
CA LYS A 25 -25.98 -18.27 -7.66
C LYS A 25 -26.51 -19.69 -7.74
N CYS A 26 -27.15 -20.15 -6.66
CA CYS A 26 -27.69 -21.50 -6.54
C CYS A 26 -29.22 -21.48 -6.59
N LEU A 27 -29.82 -22.43 -7.31
CA LEU A 27 -31.27 -22.63 -7.31
C LEU A 27 -31.73 -23.30 -6.02
N VAL A 28 -32.76 -22.81 -5.36
CA VAL A 28 -33.31 -23.42 -4.14
C VAL A 28 -34.60 -24.16 -4.51
N GLY A 29 -34.66 -25.47 -4.24
CA GLY A 29 -35.85 -26.30 -4.45
C GLY A 29 -35.55 -27.74 -4.91
N PRO A 30 -34.95 -27.94 -6.10
CA PRO A 30 -34.67 -29.29 -6.61
C PRO A 30 -33.55 -30.00 -5.81
N PRO A 31 -33.59 -31.34 -5.65
CA PRO A 31 -32.55 -32.10 -4.96
C PRO A 31 -31.18 -32.06 -5.66
N ASN A 32 -31.13 -31.72 -6.96
CA ASN A 32 -29.91 -31.46 -7.73
C ASN A 32 -29.81 -29.97 -8.10
N SER A 33 -29.70 -29.11 -7.11
CA SER A 33 -29.51 -27.68 -7.34
C SER A 33 -28.13 -27.41 -7.95
N THR A 34 -28.10 -26.63 -9.03
CA THR A 34 -26.86 -26.19 -9.66
C THR A 34 -26.52 -24.77 -9.20
N CYS A 35 -25.24 -24.57 -8.90
CA CYS A 35 -24.67 -23.27 -8.58
C CYS A 35 -23.88 -22.76 -9.79
N THR A 36 -24.16 -21.54 -10.21
CA THR A 36 -23.47 -20.90 -11.34
C THR A 36 -22.66 -19.71 -10.85
N LYS A 37 -21.45 -19.58 -11.38
CA LYS A 37 -20.54 -18.50 -11.05
C LYS A 37 -21.05 -17.18 -11.62
N VAL A 38 -21.15 -16.15 -10.78
CA VAL A 38 -21.75 -14.85 -11.14
C VAL A 38 -20.81 -13.99 -12.00
N ASN A 39 -19.50 -14.29 -12.00
CA ASN A 39 -18.47 -13.55 -12.77
C ASN A 39 -18.61 -12.04 -12.57
N LEU A 40 -18.54 -11.60 -11.31
CA LEU A 40 -18.42 -10.19 -11.01
C LEU A 40 -17.13 -9.71 -11.68
N GLY A 41 -17.25 -8.89 -12.72
CA GLY A 41 -16.12 -8.48 -13.56
C GLY A 41 -14.93 -7.98 -12.75
N LYS A 42 -13.75 -7.93 -13.39
CA LYS A 42 -12.52 -7.45 -12.73
C LYS A 42 -12.79 -6.09 -12.10
N GLY A 43 -12.69 -6.02 -10.76
CA GLY A 43 -12.66 -4.76 -10.04
C GLY A 43 -11.48 -3.89 -10.49
N PRO A 44 -11.34 -2.66 -9.94
CA PRO A 44 -10.18 -1.83 -10.23
C PRO A 44 -8.90 -2.66 -10.04
N GLN A 45 -8.01 -2.58 -11.02
CA GLN A 45 -6.95 -3.56 -11.26
C GLN A 45 -6.07 -3.80 -10.02
N GLY A 46 -5.83 -5.08 -9.66
CA GLY A 46 -4.66 -5.46 -8.84
C GLY A 46 -4.88 -6.00 -7.41
N GLY A 47 -6.05 -6.53 -7.03
CA GLY A 47 -6.25 -7.08 -5.66
C GLY A 47 -6.49 -8.59 -5.57
N ARG A 48 -6.29 -9.17 -4.37
CA ARG A 48 -6.12 -10.62 -4.15
C ARG A 48 -7.23 -11.39 -3.42
N GLU A 49 -8.33 -10.79 -2.93
CA GLU A 49 -9.35 -11.56 -2.16
C GLU A 49 -10.80 -11.06 -2.36
N GLY A 50 -11.80 -11.93 -2.03
CA GLY A 50 -13.15 -11.94 -2.62
C GLY A 50 -14.38 -11.75 -1.73
N PRO A 51 -15.60 -11.71 -2.32
CA PRO A 51 -16.77 -11.11 -1.68
C PRO A 51 -17.71 -12.08 -0.92
N GLY A 52 -18.40 -11.56 0.12
CA GLY A 52 -19.58 -12.12 0.81
C GLY A 52 -20.76 -11.13 0.82
N GLY A 53 -22.02 -11.58 0.94
CA GLY A 53 -23.21 -10.74 0.67
C GLY A 53 -24.38 -10.80 1.68
N VAL A 54 -25.27 -9.80 1.60
CA VAL A 54 -26.51 -9.62 2.43
C VAL A 54 -27.75 -9.43 1.52
N LEU A 55 -28.91 -10.00 1.91
CA LEU A 55 -30.17 -10.11 1.12
C LEU A 55 -31.01 -8.80 1.02
N GLY A 56 -31.48 -8.50 -0.20
CA GLY A 56 -32.49 -7.49 -0.56
C GLY A 56 -32.69 -7.42 -2.09
N THR A 57 -33.75 -6.78 -2.60
CA THR A 57 -34.01 -6.59 -4.05
C THR A 57 -32.89 -5.85 -4.78
N GLN A 58 -32.07 -5.13 -4.01
CA GLN A 58 -30.69 -4.80 -4.31
C GLN A 58 -29.86 -5.47 -3.20
N ALA A 59 -28.83 -6.21 -3.59
CA ALA A 59 -27.92 -6.83 -2.64
C ALA A 59 -26.54 -6.14 -2.72
N VAL A 60 -25.78 -6.24 -1.64
CA VAL A 60 -24.39 -5.78 -1.63
C VAL A 60 -23.49 -7.00 -1.43
N ALA A 61 -22.47 -7.10 -2.27
CA ALA A 61 -21.41 -8.08 -2.18
C ALA A 61 -20.11 -7.38 -1.80
N CYS A 62 -19.47 -7.79 -0.71
CA CYS A 62 -18.30 -7.14 -0.14
C CYS A 62 -17.14 -8.11 0.06
N ALA A 63 -15.96 -7.77 -0.44
CA ALA A 63 -14.70 -8.45 -0.20
C ALA A 63 -13.88 -7.70 0.85
N PRO A 64 -14.05 -7.99 2.15
CA PRO A 64 -13.37 -7.25 3.22
C PRO A 64 -11.86 -7.47 3.23
N LEU A 65 -11.40 -8.62 2.72
CA LEU A 65 -9.98 -8.97 2.62
C LEU A 65 -9.32 -8.47 1.34
N TRP A 66 -10.09 -7.83 0.44
CA TRP A 66 -9.49 -7.24 -0.75
C TRP A 66 -8.40 -6.24 -0.34
N SER A 67 -7.20 -6.51 -0.84
CA SER A 67 -6.00 -5.73 -0.59
C SER A 67 -5.42 -5.23 -1.91
N GLN A 68 -4.86 -4.02 -1.86
CA GLN A 68 -4.13 -3.42 -2.96
C GLN A 68 -2.65 -3.33 -2.61
N GLU A 69 -1.81 -3.71 -3.56
CA GLU A 69 -0.37 -3.52 -3.47
C GLU A 69 -0.02 -2.11 -3.97
N CYS A 70 0.62 -1.30 -3.12
CA CYS A 70 1.10 0.03 -3.43
C CYS A 70 2.61 0.10 -3.13
N GLY A 71 3.43 -0.06 -4.17
CA GLY A 71 4.88 -0.18 -4.02
C GLY A 71 5.23 -1.46 -3.25
N THR A 72 5.90 -1.33 -2.10
CA THR A 72 6.23 -2.46 -1.21
C THR A 72 5.23 -2.68 -0.07
N SER A 73 4.16 -1.90 -0.03
CA SER A 73 3.15 -1.93 1.02
C SER A 73 1.84 -2.54 0.52
N VAL A 74 1.14 -3.24 1.41
CA VAL A 74 -0.17 -3.85 1.11
C VAL A 74 -1.21 -3.16 1.97
N PHE A 75 -2.27 -2.65 1.35
CA PHE A 75 -3.37 -1.95 2.02
C PHE A 75 -4.66 -2.75 1.86
N SER A 76 -5.17 -3.30 2.96
CA SER A 76 -6.46 -4.01 2.99
C SER A 76 -7.58 -3.02 3.29
N THR A 77 -8.18 -2.46 2.24
CA THR A 77 -9.26 -1.46 2.36
C THR A 77 -10.64 -2.07 2.19
N GLY A 78 -10.70 -3.31 1.67
CA GLY A 78 -11.92 -3.97 1.24
C GLY A 78 -12.54 -3.32 -0.02
N VAL A 79 -13.38 -4.06 -0.72
CA VAL A 79 -14.21 -3.54 -1.82
C VAL A 79 -15.62 -4.10 -1.73
N CYS A 80 -16.63 -3.27 -1.99
CA CYS A 80 -18.01 -3.72 -2.11
C CYS A 80 -18.55 -3.42 -3.51
N THR A 81 -19.60 -4.12 -3.91
CA THR A 81 -20.34 -3.84 -5.15
C THR A 81 -21.83 -4.02 -4.90
N ARG A 82 -22.63 -3.08 -5.39
CA ARG A 82 -24.08 -3.23 -5.44
C ARG A 82 -24.43 -4.15 -6.60
N VAL A 83 -25.27 -5.14 -6.35
CA VAL A 83 -25.79 -6.04 -7.37
C VAL A 83 -27.30 -5.89 -7.53
N ASP A 84 -27.78 -6.02 -8.77
CA ASP A 84 -29.21 -5.98 -9.09
C ASP A 84 -29.93 -7.31 -8.77
N GLY A 85 -31.23 -7.40 -9.06
CA GLY A 85 -32.03 -8.60 -8.84
C GLY A 85 -31.59 -9.82 -9.69
N ASP A 86 -30.80 -9.61 -10.74
CA ASP A 86 -30.18 -10.67 -11.53
C ASP A 86 -28.77 -11.04 -11.04
N LEU A 87 -28.29 -10.34 -10.02
CA LEU A 87 -26.96 -10.41 -9.41
C LEU A 87 -25.85 -9.88 -10.32
N ARG A 88 -26.17 -8.93 -11.19
CA ARG A 88 -25.18 -8.23 -12.00
C ARG A 88 -24.62 -7.04 -11.22
N PRO A 89 -23.30 -6.79 -11.29
CA PRO A 89 -22.70 -5.63 -10.63
C PRO A 89 -23.21 -4.35 -11.30
N VAL A 90 -23.77 -3.45 -10.49
CA VAL A 90 -24.30 -2.15 -10.92
C VAL A 90 -23.30 -1.05 -10.60
N GLU A 91 -22.71 -1.08 -9.42
CA GLU A 91 -21.86 -0.01 -8.90
C GLU A 91 -20.83 -0.58 -7.91
N THR A 92 -19.54 -0.28 -8.13
CA THR A 92 -18.48 -0.62 -7.17
C THR A 92 -18.38 0.46 -6.10
N LEU A 93 -18.47 0.03 -4.84
CA LEU A 93 -18.34 0.83 -3.64
C LEU A 93 -16.95 0.56 -3.03
N ALA A 94 -15.99 1.41 -3.37
CA ALA A 94 -14.63 1.35 -2.83
C ALA A 94 -14.20 2.73 -2.31
N PRO A 95 -14.88 3.27 -1.28
CA PRO A 95 -14.64 4.63 -0.79
C PRO A 95 -13.23 4.82 -0.22
N THR A 96 -12.63 3.72 0.24
CA THR A 96 -11.28 3.63 0.80
C THR A 96 -10.26 3.05 -0.18
N ALA A 97 -10.63 2.75 -1.44
CA ALA A 97 -9.63 2.39 -2.46
C ALA A 97 -8.74 3.61 -2.69
N GLN A 98 -7.70 3.70 -1.86
CA GLN A 98 -6.75 4.77 -1.84
C GLN A 98 -6.00 4.68 -3.16
N ARG A 99 -6.00 5.76 -3.95
CA ARG A 99 -4.99 5.90 -5.01
C ARG A 99 -3.65 5.65 -4.33
N CYS A 100 -2.79 4.79 -4.87
CA CYS A 100 -1.47 4.47 -4.30
C CYS A 100 -0.57 5.69 -4.27
N SER A 101 -0.91 6.65 -3.42
CA SER A 101 -0.28 7.94 -3.28
C SER A 101 0.16 8.04 -1.84
N THR A 102 1.39 7.59 -1.63
CA THR A 102 2.11 7.69 -0.37
C THR A 102 2.71 9.09 -0.29
N TYR A 103 1.88 10.12 -0.16
CA TYR A 103 2.38 11.48 0.06
C TYR A 103 2.90 11.57 1.49
N MET A 104 4.21 11.64 1.64
CA MET A 104 4.84 11.79 2.94
C MET A 104 6.17 12.51 2.79
N ASP A 105 6.39 13.49 3.64
CA ASP A 105 7.68 14.17 3.76
C ASP A 105 8.44 13.54 4.93
N ILE A 106 9.66 13.07 4.66
CA ILE A 106 10.53 12.44 5.67
C ILE A 106 11.85 13.20 5.70
N VAL A 107 12.23 13.72 6.87
CA VAL A 107 13.56 14.27 7.11
C VAL A 107 14.32 13.32 8.03
N ILE A 108 15.42 12.75 7.52
CA ILE A 108 16.28 11.86 8.30
C ILE A 108 17.43 12.67 8.88
N VAL A 109 17.56 12.66 10.20
CA VAL A 109 18.59 13.40 10.94
C VAL A 109 19.70 12.44 11.37
N LEU A 110 20.90 12.61 10.84
CA LEU A 110 22.05 11.72 11.01
C LEU A 110 23.11 12.32 11.94
N ASP A 111 23.53 11.58 12.96
CA ASP A 111 24.68 11.96 13.79
C ASP A 111 25.99 11.70 13.02
N GLY A 112 26.70 12.76 12.67
CA GLY A 112 28.00 12.78 11.99
C GLY A 112 29.18 13.12 12.89
N SER A 113 29.00 13.08 14.22
CA SER A 113 30.06 13.36 15.20
C SER A 113 31.19 12.31 15.18
N ASN A 114 32.30 12.59 15.87
CA ASN A 114 33.46 11.70 15.90
C ASN A 114 33.24 10.38 16.65
N SER A 115 32.20 10.27 17.48
CA SER A 115 31.83 9.01 18.14
C SER A 115 31.17 8.01 17.19
N ILE A 116 30.70 8.45 16.01
CA ILE A 116 30.06 7.57 15.03
C ILE A 116 31.12 7.04 14.05
N TYR A 117 31.51 5.79 14.26
CA TYR A 117 32.45 5.09 13.41
C TYR A 117 32.18 3.57 13.43
N PRO A 118 32.32 2.86 12.31
CA PRO A 118 32.67 3.37 10.98
C PRO A 118 31.47 3.97 10.23
N TRP A 119 31.71 5.05 9.47
CA TRP A 119 30.64 5.80 8.81
C TRP A 119 29.85 5.02 7.76
N TYR A 120 30.49 4.03 7.12
CA TYR A 120 29.83 3.23 6.08
C TYR A 120 28.61 2.47 6.58
N GLU A 121 28.51 2.17 7.89
CA GLU A 121 27.34 1.53 8.47
C GLU A 121 26.11 2.46 8.44
N VAL A 122 26.32 3.76 8.64
CA VAL A 122 25.26 4.77 8.51
C VAL A 122 24.82 4.90 7.06
N GLN A 123 25.76 4.92 6.11
CA GLN A 123 25.46 4.94 4.67
C GLN A 123 24.69 3.70 4.23
N ASN A 124 25.07 2.52 4.73
CA ASN A 124 24.40 1.24 4.44
C ASN A 124 22.98 1.22 5.03
N PHE A 125 22.82 1.62 6.30
CA PHE A 125 21.52 1.75 6.93
C PHE A 125 20.60 2.68 6.13
N LEU A 126 21.10 3.87 5.79
CA LEU A 126 20.36 4.87 5.04
C LEU A 126 19.95 4.32 3.67
N SER A 127 20.87 3.71 2.93
CA SER A 127 20.59 3.08 1.63
C SER A 127 19.50 2.00 1.71
N ASN A 128 19.56 1.14 2.73
CA ASN A 128 18.62 0.03 2.93
C ASN A 128 17.21 0.49 3.31
N VAL A 129 17.09 1.60 4.03
CA VAL A 129 15.80 2.21 4.37
C VAL A 129 15.22 2.89 3.13
N LEU A 130 16.01 3.73 2.47
CA LEU A 130 15.57 4.52 1.32
C LEU A 130 15.17 3.66 0.13
N SER A 131 15.81 2.50 -0.08
CA SER A 131 15.43 1.56 -1.14
C SER A 131 14.03 0.96 -0.97
N LYS A 132 13.43 1.09 0.22
CA LYS A 132 12.08 0.59 0.52
C LYS A 132 11.02 1.67 0.37
N PHE A 133 11.40 2.92 0.14
CA PHE A 133 10.45 4.01 -0.04
C PHE A 133 10.08 4.20 -1.51
N PHE A 134 8.80 4.50 -1.74
CA PHE A 134 8.30 4.88 -3.05
C PHE A 134 8.48 6.39 -3.23
N ILE A 135 9.66 6.77 -3.71
CA ILE A 135 10.09 8.16 -3.85
C ILE A 135 9.88 8.64 -5.28
N GLY A 136 9.23 9.79 -5.43
CA GLY A 136 9.05 10.46 -6.71
C GLY A 136 8.04 11.60 -6.68
N PRO A 137 7.84 12.29 -7.82
CA PRO A 137 6.89 13.39 -7.91
C PRO A 137 5.48 12.94 -7.52
N GLY A 138 4.89 13.59 -6.52
CA GLY A 138 3.58 13.19 -5.97
C GLY A 138 3.61 11.90 -5.15
N GLN A 139 4.75 11.55 -4.57
CA GLN A 139 4.92 10.41 -3.66
C GLN A 139 5.79 10.83 -2.46
N ILE A 140 6.54 9.89 -1.87
CA ILE A 140 7.41 10.20 -0.71
C ILE A 140 8.51 11.15 -1.17
N GLN A 141 8.77 12.18 -0.37
CA GLN A 141 9.90 13.08 -0.50
C GLN A 141 10.82 12.90 0.70
N VAL A 142 12.13 12.88 0.46
CA VAL A 142 13.11 12.64 1.53
C VAL A 142 14.16 13.73 1.55
N GLY A 143 14.34 14.36 2.71
CA GLY A 143 15.47 15.21 3.05
C GLY A 143 16.42 14.50 4.01
N VAL A 144 17.70 14.84 3.95
CA VAL A 144 18.70 14.34 4.91
C VAL A 144 19.45 15.52 5.50
N LEU A 145 19.48 15.56 6.83
CA LEU A 145 20.26 16.51 7.61
C LEU A 145 21.30 15.73 8.41
N GLN A 146 22.57 16.11 8.29
CA GLN A 146 23.66 15.60 9.10
C GLN A 146 24.01 16.60 10.20
N TYR A 147 24.36 16.14 11.39
CA TYR A 147 24.73 17.01 12.51
C TYR A 147 25.95 16.54 13.31
N GLY A 148 26.62 17.50 13.94
CA GLY A 148 27.72 17.31 14.89
C GLY A 148 27.89 18.61 15.68
N GLU A 149 28.95 19.37 15.41
CA GLU A 149 29.12 20.75 15.89
C GLU A 149 28.19 21.75 15.17
N ARG A 150 27.88 21.47 13.91
CA ARG A 150 26.92 22.18 13.05
C ARG A 150 25.92 21.19 12.45
N ALA A 151 24.78 21.68 11.98
CA ALA A 151 23.78 20.91 11.26
C ALA A 151 23.72 21.36 9.79
N VAL A 152 23.65 20.41 8.87
CA VAL A 152 23.77 20.64 7.42
C VAL A 152 22.80 19.76 6.69
N HIS A 153 22.02 20.33 5.77
CA HIS A 153 21.26 19.52 4.82
C HIS A 153 22.23 18.94 3.79
N GLU A 154 22.36 17.63 3.78
CA GLU A 154 22.99 16.91 2.66
C GLU A 154 22.11 17.07 1.41
N TRP A 155 20.79 17.05 1.61
CA TRP A 155 19.80 17.48 0.63
C TRP A 155 18.46 17.81 1.28
N THR A 156 17.64 18.55 0.55
CA THR A 156 16.29 18.97 0.97
C THR A 156 15.21 18.10 0.34
N LEU A 157 13.98 18.19 0.86
CA LEU A 157 12.79 17.56 0.26
C LEU A 157 12.63 18.02 -1.19
N GLY A 158 12.21 17.15 -2.10
CA GLY A 158 12.02 17.51 -3.52
C GLY A 158 13.30 17.51 -4.36
N GLN A 159 14.48 17.37 -3.76
CA GLN A 159 15.74 17.45 -4.49
C GLN A 159 15.97 16.26 -5.44
N PHE A 160 15.46 15.08 -5.08
CA PHE A 160 15.61 13.86 -5.88
C PHE A 160 14.24 13.31 -6.29
N GLY A 161 14.17 12.80 -7.52
CA GLY A 161 12.92 12.34 -8.14
C GLY A 161 12.70 10.84 -8.09
N SER A 162 13.66 10.07 -7.56
CA SER A 162 13.56 8.61 -7.52
C SER A 162 14.32 7.99 -6.34
N ALA A 163 13.88 6.80 -5.91
CA ALA A 163 14.57 6.04 -4.88
C ALA A 163 16.02 5.68 -5.28
N ARG A 164 16.29 5.48 -6.58
CA ARG A 164 17.63 5.20 -7.09
C ARG A 164 18.57 6.38 -6.84
N GLU A 165 18.16 7.59 -7.22
CA GLU A 165 18.97 8.81 -7.01
C GLU A 165 19.27 9.04 -5.53
N VAL A 166 18.25 8.88 -4.68
CA VAL A 166 18.37 9.05 -3.23
C VAL A 166 19.32 8.02 -2.61
N VAL A 167 19.27 6.76 -3.06
CA VAL A 167 20.20 5.71 -2.61
C VAL A 167 21.63 5.96 -3.11
N GLU A 168 21.81 6.43 -4.35
CA GLU A 168 23.13 6.81 -4.87
C GLU A 168 23.71 8.00 -4.08
N ALA A 169 22.89 9.00 -3.73
CA ALA A 169 23.29 10.12 -2.89
C ALA A 169 23.68 9.68 -1.46
N ALA A 170 22.89 8.80 -0.85
CA ALA A 170 23.15 8.25 0.49
C ALA A 170 24.53 7.57 0.61
N ARG A 171 24.95 6.85 -0.43
CA ARG A 171 26.27 6.19 -0.48
C ARG A 171 27.45 7.17 -0.53
N ASN A 172 27.20 8.40 -0.97
CA ASN A 172 28.23 9.41 -1.18
C ASN A 172 28.30 10.47 -0.07
N ILE A 173 27.41 10.41 0.93
CA ILE A 173 27.47 11.33 2.08
C ILE A 173 28.77 11.10 2.83
N SER A 174 29.57 12.14 3.00
CA SER A 174 30.76 12.10 3.85
C SER A 174 30.41 12.47 5.28
N ARG A 175 31.03 11.80 6.26
CA ARG A 175 30.85 12.17 7.67
C ARG A 175 31.37 13.58 7.89
N GLN A 176 30.59 14.41 8.56
CA GLN A 176 30.95 15.80 8.81
C GLN A 176 32.18 15.94 9.73
N GLU A 177 32.32 15.00 10.67
CA GLU A 177 33.27 15.07 11.77
C GLU A 177 32.96 16.25 12.71
N GLY A 178 33.36 16.09 13.98
CA GLY A 178 33.08 17.09 15.00
C GLY A 178 33.24 16.53 16.40
N ARG A 179 33.72 17.37 17.32
CA ARG A 179 33.94 17.05 18.72
C ARG A 179 32.67 17.13 19.56
N GLU A 180 31.60 17.69 19.01
CA GLU A 180 30.31 17.83 19.67
C GLU A 180 29.20 17.11 18.92
N THR A 181 28.12 16.80 19.64
CA THR A 181 26.92 16.13 19.15
C THR A 181 25.70 16.98 19.49
N ARG A 182 25.44 18.03 18.70
CA ARG A 182 24.37 19.01 18.98
C ARG A 182 23.01 18.56 18.45
N THR A 183 22.47 17.47 18.98
CA THR A 183 21.18 16.90 18.54
C THR A 183 20.02 17.90 18.65
N ALA A 184 19.95 18.68 19.73
CA ALA A 184 18.90 19.69 19.91
C ALA A 184 19.00 20.87 18.93
N LEU A 185 20.19 21.16 18.40
CA LEU A 185 20.36 22.13 17.31
C LEU A 185 19.80 21.55 16.02
N ALA A 186 20.15 20.30 15.70
CA ALA A 186 19.72 19.59 14.51
C ALA A 186 18.19 19.50 14.42
N ILE A 187 17.52 19.10 15.50
CA ILE A 187 16.05 18.96 15.52
C ILE A 187 15.34 20.32 15.31
N ARG A 188 15.93 21.43 15.74
CA ARG A 188 15.35 22.77 15.50
C ARG A 188 15.54 23.27 14.07
N GLN A 189 16.48 22.69 13.33
CA GLN A 189 16.85 23.09 11.97
C GLN A 189 16.31 22.14 10.89
N ALA A 190 15.94 20.92 11.28
CA ALA A 190 15.29 19.93 10.42
C ALA A 190 13.84 20.30 10.11
#